data_AF-A0A4P9YF02-F1
#
_entry.id   AF-A0A4P9YF02-F1
#
_cell.length_a   1.000
_cell.length_b   1.000
_cell.length_c   1.000
_cell.angle_alpha   90.00
_cell.angle_beta   90.00
_cell.angle_gamma   90.00
#
_symmetry.space_group_name_H-M   'P 1'
#
loop_
_entity.id
_entity.type
_entity.pdbx_description
1 polymer ?
#
loop_
_entity_poly.entity_id
_entity_poly.type
_entity_poly.pdbx_seq_one_letter_code
_entity_poly.pdbx_strand_id
1 'polypeptide(L)'
;MFGQNCILPAEMDILSWYALEWRFPMNREELLELRIKQLAKLPEDLEKAKENIVESRIKNMRWYNEKKNIRKNTFIEGDLVLIFEECFEAINVRRKFKNRYRGPYM
;
A
#
# COMPACT_ATOMS: atom_id res chain seq x y z
N MET A 1 -7.57 -30.61 6.82
CA MET A 1 -7.94 -29.30 7.41
C MET A 1 -6.68 -28.46 7.56
N PHE A 2 -6.11 -28.01 6.43
CA PHE A 2 -4.92 -27.18 6.39
C PHE A 2 -5.16 -26.12 5.31
N GLY A 3 -5.00 -24.84 5.65
CA GLY A 3 -5.24 -23.72 4.73
C GLY A 3 -6.01 -22.54 5.32
N GLN A 4 -6.51 -22.63 6.56
CA GLN A 4 -7.07 -21.49 7.26
C GLN A 4 -6.07 -21.02 8.31
N ASN A 5 -5.63 -19.76 8.18
CA ASN A 5 -4.80 -19.12 9.20
C ASN A 5 -5.54 -19.17 10.55
N CYS A 6 -4.86 -19.59 11.60
CA CYS A 6 -5.41 -19.50 12.95
C CYS A 6 -5.63 -18.02 13.29
N ILE A 7 -6.85 -17.65 13.66
CA ILE A 7 -7.15 -16.31 14.16
C ILE A 7 -6.44 -16.17 15.51
N LEU A 8 -5.54 -15.20 15.60
CA LEU A 8 -4.80 -14.94 16.83
C LEU A 8 -5.70 -14.18 17.82
N PRO A 9 -5.56 -14.40 19.14
CA PRO A 9 -6.36 -13.67 20.15
C PRO A 9 -6.28 -12.14 20.01
N ALA A 10 -5.11 -11.60 19.65
CA ALA A 10 -4.94 -10.16 19.42
C ALA A 10 -5.74 -9.63 18.22
N GLU A 11 -6.00 -10.46 17.22
CA GLU A 11 -6.87 -10.09 16.09
C GLU A 11 -8.34 -10.02 16.53
N MET A 12 -8.69 -10.70 17.62
CA MET A 12 -10.02 -10.62 18.21
C MET A 12 -10.24 -9.39 19.11
N ASP A 13 -9.17 -8.73 19.54
CA ASP A 13 -9.26 -7.53 20.39
C ASP A 13 -9.47 -6.24 19.60
N ILE A 14 -9.08 -6.23 18.32
CA ILE A 14 -9.13 -5.03 17.48
C ILE A 14 -10.46 -4.99 16.72
N LEU A 15 -11.39 -4.17 17.21
CA LEU A 15 -12.71 -3.97 16.60
C LEU A 15 -12.66 -3.63 15.09
N SER A 16 -11.63 -2.91 14.64
CA SER A 16 -11.48 -2.52 13.23
C SER A 16 -11.12 -3.68 12.29
N TRP A 17 -10.74 -4.84 12.81
CA TRP A 17 -10.43 -6.05 12.02
C TRP A 17 -11.67 -6.90 11.78
N TYR A 18 -12.72 -6.70 12.56
CA TYR A 18 -13.98 -7.38 12.32
C TYR A 18 -14.75 -6.71 11.19
N ALA A 19 -14.88 -7.43 10.08
CA ALA A 19 -15.75 -7.01 8.97
C ALA A 19 -17.25 -7.11 9.30
N LEU A 20 -17.60 -7.74 10.43
CA LEU A 20 -18.96 -7.98 10.91
C LEU A 20 -19.02 -7.69 12.41
N GLU A 21 -20.18 -7.29 12.91
CA GLU A 21 -20.40 -7.08 14.36
C GLU A 21 -20.50 -8.42 15.12
N TRP A 22 -19.45 -9.23 15.04
CA TRP A 22 -19.38 -10.51 15.73
C TRP A 22 -19.13 -10.27 17.22
N ARG A 23 -20.00 -10.83 18.07
CA ARG A 23 -19.87 -10.79 19.53
C ARG A 23 -19.98 -12.21 20.06
N PHE A 24 -19.04 -12.63 20.90
CA PHE A 24 -19.08 -13.96 21.49
C PHE A 24 -19.82 -13.94 22.84
N PRO A 25 -20.68 -14.92 23.15
CA PRO A 25 -21.14 -16.03 22.30
C PRO A 25 -22.34 -15.64 21.41
N MET A 26 -22.36 -16.13 20.18
CA MET A 26 -23.48 -16.01 19.22
C MET A 26 -24.01 -17.39 18.86
N ASN A 27 -25.32 -17.49 18.65
CA ASN A 27 -25.95 -18.74 18.23
C ASN A 27 -25.71 -19.02 16.73
N ARG A 28 -25.85 -20.28 16.32
CA ARG A 28 -25.65 -20.70 14.92
C ARG A 28 -26.53 -19.92 13.94
N GLU A 29 -27.77 -19.64 14.31
CA GLU A 29 -28.73 -18.91 13.48
C GLU A 29 -28.28 -17.47 13.24
N GLU A 30 -27.82 -16.78 14.29
CA GLU A 30 -27.27 -15.42 14.21
C GLU A 30 -26.03 -15.37 13.30
N LEU A 31 -25.16 -16.37 13.38
CA LEU A 31 -23.99 -16.49 12.51
C LEU A 31 -24.39 -16.69 11.04
N LEU A 32 -25.43 -17.47 10.77
CA LEU A 32 -25.94 -17.67 9.41
C LEU A 32 -26.56 -16.39 8.85
N GLU A 33 -27.34 -15.66 9.64
CA GLU A 33 -27.89 -14.37 9.24
C GLU A 33 -26.80 -13.35 8.91
N LEU A 34 -25.78 -13.22 9.77
CA LEU A 34 -24.64 -12.34 9.53
C LEU A 34 -23.89 -12.74 8.26
N ARG A 35 -23.72 -14.04 8.01
CA ARG A 35 -23.07 -14.52 6.80
C ARG A 35 -23.88 -14.23 5.54
N ILE A 36 -25.20 -14.36 5.58
CA ILE A 36 -26.09 -14.00 4.46
C ILE A 36 -26.01 -12.51 4.16
N LYS A 37 -26.06 -11.66 5.20
CA LYS A 37 -25.89 -10.20 5.07
C LYS A 37 -24.54 -9.85 4.46
N GLN A 38 -23.47 -10.51 4.89
CA GLN A 38 -22.12 -10.33 4.33
C GLN A 38 -22.07 -10.67 2.84
N LEU A 39 -22.65 -11.81 2.45
CA LEU A 39 -22.67 -12.26 1.05
C LEU A 39 -23.51 -11.33 0.17
N ALA A 40 -24.63 -10.80 0.70
CA ALA A 40 -25.46 -9.84 0.00
C ALA A 40 -24.74 -8.49 -0.24
N LYS A 41 -23.88 -8.06 0.68
CA LYS A 41 -23.13 -6.80 0.60
C LYS A 41 -21.84 -6.89 -0.23
N LEU A 42 -21.30 -8.10 -0.41
CA LEU A 42 -20.07 -8.35 -1.17
C LEU A 42 -19.98 -7.65 -2.54
N PRO A 43 -21.01 -7.64 -3.41
CA PRO A 43 -20.91 -6.96 -4.70
C PRO A 43 -20.74 -5.45 -4.56
N GLU A 44 -21.52 -4.79 -3.70
CA GLU A 44 -21.45 -3.35 -3.46
C GLU A 44 -20.09 -2.96 -2.84
N ASP A 45 -19.62 -3.73 -1.86
CA ASP A 45 -18.31 -3.51 -1.24
C ASP A 45 -17.16 -3.67 -2.23
N LEU A 46 -17.27 -4.61 -3.19
CA LEU A 46 -16.29 -4.79 -4.26
C LEU A 46 -16.27 -3.61 -5.24
N GLU A 47 -17.43 -3.09 -5.62
CA GLU A 47 -17.52 -1.90 -6.46
C GLU A 47 -16.91 -0.68 -5.76
N LYS A 48 -17.29 -0.45 -4.50
CA LYS A 48 -16.72 0.63 -3.69
C LYS A 48 -15.21 0.48 -3.50
N ALA A 49 -14.71 -0.74 -3.30
CA ALA A 49 -13.28 -0.99 -3.21
C ALA A 49 -12.56 -0.65 -4.54
N LYS A 50 -13.14 -0.99 -5.68
CA LYS A 50 -12.59 -0.62 -7.01
C LYS A 50 -12.54 0.89 -7.17
N GLU A 51 -13.62 1.60 -6.85
CA GLU A 51 -13.68 3.06 -6.91
C GLU A 51 -12.60 3.70 -6.03
N ASN A 52 -12.51 3.29 -4.76
CA ASN A 52 -11.50 3.78 -3.82
C ASN A 52 -10.06 3.56 -4.35
N ILE A 53 -9.79 2.41 -4.98
CA ILE A 53 -8.47 2.15 -5.59
C ILE A 53 -8.20 3.11 -6.74
N VAL A 54 -9.18 3.34 -7.62
CA VAL A 54 -9.05 4.25 -8.76
C VAL A 54 -8.83 5.68 -8.26
N GLU A 55 -9.63 6.16 -7.31
CA GLU A 55 -9.49 7.49 -6.72
C GLU A 55 -8.13 7.68 -6.04
N SER A 56 -7.69 6.69 -5.27
CA SER A 56 -6.37 6.70 -4.62
C SER A 56 -5.24 6.80 -5.64
N ARG A 57 -5.32 6.05 -6.75
CA ARG A 57 -4.34 6.12 -7.85
C ARG A 57 -4.34 7.49 -8.52
N ILE A 58 -5.50 8.05 -8.81
CA ILE A 58 -5.63 9.38 -9.42
C ILE A 58 -5.06 10.45 -8.48
N LYS A 59 -5.39 10.39 -7.19
CA LYS A 59 -4.86 11.30 -6.17
C LYS A 59 -3.34 11.23 -6.09
N ASN A 60 -2.79 10.02 -6.08
CA ASN A 60 -1.34 9.81 -6.06
C ASN A 60 -0.68 10.35 -7.34
N MET A 61 -1.27 10.10 -8.52
CA MET A 61 -0.80 10.64 -9.79
C MET A 61 -0.79 12.17 -9.80
N ARG A 62 -1.85 12.83 -9.30
CA ARG A 62 -1.92 14.29 -9.19
C ARG A 62 -0.84 14.83 -8.26
N TRP A 63 -0.73 14.28 -7.06
CA TRP A 63 0.30 14.65 -6.09
C TRP A 63 1.71 14.50 -6.66
N TYR A 64 1.97 13.39 -7.35
CA TYR A 64 3.26 13.15 -8.00
C TYR A 64 3.51 14.18 -9.10
N ASN A 65 2.53 14.47 -9.96
CA ASN A 65 2.70 15.45 -11.03
C ASN A 65 2.92 16.88 -10.54
N GLU A 66 2.31 17.26 -9.41
CA GLU A 66 2.51 18.57 -8.78
C GLU A 66 3.88 18.67 -8.10
N LYS A 67 4.33 17.60 -7.42
CA LYS A 67 5.56 17.62 -6.63
C LYS A 67 6.79 17.07 -7.33
N LYS A 68 6.66 16.46 -8.51
CA LYS A 68 7.79 15.86 -9.21
C LYS A 68 8.85 16.94 -9.47
N ASN A 69 10.00 16.76 -8.87
CA ASN A 69 11.15 17.61 -9.10
C ASN A 69 12.01 16.98 -10.20
N ILE A 70 11.51 17.02 -11.42
CA ILE A 70 12.28 16.62 -12.61
C ILE A 70 13.10 17.83 -13.04
N ARG A 71 14.40 17.64 -13.27
CA ARG A 71 15.26 18.70 -13.79
C ARG A 71 14.66 19.27 -15.08
N LYS A 72 14.54 20.60 -15.14
CA LYS A 72 13.98 21.32 -16.28
C LYS A 72 15.00 21.57 -17.41
N ASN A 73 16.28 21.55 -17.07
CA ASN A 73 17.36 21.88 -18.00
C ASN A 73 17.94 20.60 -18.61
N THR A 74 18.24 20.66 -19.90
CA THR A 74 19.02 19.64 -20.62
C THR A 74 20.51 19.82 -20.34
N PHE A 75 21.28 18.73 -20.42
CA PHE A 75 22.74 18.77 -20.33
C PHE A 75 23.35 19.31 -21.61
N ILE A 76 24.43 20.07 -21.48
CA ILE A 76 25.25 20.56 -22.59
C ILE A 76 26.57 19.76 -22.57
N GLU A 77 27.16 19.52 -23.75
CA GLU A 77 28.49 18.89 -23.83
C GLU A 77 29.52 19.71 -23.04
N GLY A 78 30.21 19.04 -22.10
CA GLY A 78 31.16 19.67 -21.18
C GLY A 78 30.60 20.00 -19.79
N ASP A 79 29.32 19.76 -19.51
CA ASP A 79 28.74 19.87 -18.17
C ASP A 79 29.24 18.76 -17.24
N LEU A 80 29.73 19.13 -16.06
CA LEU A 80 30.10 18.15 -15.04
C LEU A 80 28.85 17.56 -14.38
N VAL A 81 28.65 16.25 -14.55
CA VAL A 81 27.49 15.54 -14.04
C VAL A 81 27.86 14.53 -12.95
N LEU A 82 26.93 14.37 -12.00
CA LEU A 82 26.98 13.33 -10.98
C LEU A 82 25.84 12.35 -11.24
N ILE A 83 26.20 11.06 -11.29
CA ILE A 83 25.22 9.99 -11.48
C ILE A 83 24.76 9.54 -10.09
N PHE A 84 23.45 9.62 -9.85
CA PHE A 84 22.84 9.08 -8.65
C PHE A 84 22.60 7.58 -8.82
N GLU A 85 23.06 6.77 -7.86
CA GLU A 85 22.82 5.34 -7.87
C GLU A 85 21.47 5.02 -7.18
N GLU A 86 20.40 4.91 -7.96
CA GLU A 86 19.04 4.59 -7.49
C GLU A 86 18.95 3.25 -6.75
N CYS A 87 19.87 2.32 -7.04
CA CYS A 87 19.98 1.07 -6.31
C CYS A 87 20.02 1.30 -4.80
N PHE A 88 20.55 2.44 -4.32
CA PHE A 88 20.63 2.81 -2.90
C PHE A 88 19.27 3.05 -2.21
N GLU A 89 18.19 3.34 -2.95
CA GLU A 89 16.86 3.59 -2.37
C GLU A 89 16.05 2.30 -2.12
N ALA A 90 16.27 1.24 -2.90
CA ALA A 90 15.45 0.03 -2.85
C ALA A 90 15.80 -0.98 -1.73
N ILE A 91 16.97 -0.88 -1.09
CA ILE A 91 17.47 -1.89 -0.12
C ILE A 91 17.88 -1.18 1.18
N ASN A 92 17.21 -1.51 2.29
CA ASN A 92 17.18 -0.67 3.50
C ASN A 92 18.24 -0.98 4.58
N VAL A 93 19.07 -2.02 4.44
CA VAL A 93 19.68 -2.62 5.66
C VAL A 93 21.16 -2.23 5.93
N ARG A 94 21.96 -1.73 4.96
CA ARG A 94 23.43 -1.50 5.18
C ARG A 94 24.06 -0.29 4.45
N ARG A 95 23.37 0.86 4.36
CA ARG A 95 23.78 1.97 3.47
C ARG A 95 23.99 3.34 4.11
N LYS A 96 23.78 3.47 5.42
CA LYS A 96 24.17 4.69 6.14
C LYS A 96 25.67 4.88 5.87
N PHE A 97 26.06 6.06 5.38
CA PHE A 97 27.45 6.46 5.04
C PHE A 97 28.05 5.94 3.72
N LYS A 98 27.28 5.33 2.81
CA LYS A 98 27.78 5.08 1.44
C LYS A 98 27.55 6.30 0.53
N ASN A 99 28.55 6.63 -0.30
CA ASN A 99 28.41 7.67 -1.32
C ASN A 99 27.30 7.28 -2.30
N ARG A 100 26.30 8.16 -2.46
CA ARG A 100 25.13 7.91 -3.33
C ARG A 100 25.30 8.44 -4.76
N TYR A 101 26.37 9.20 -4.97
CA TYR A 101 26.71 9.84 -6.23
C TYR A 101 28.06 9.32 -6.70
N ARG A 102 28.16 9.03 -8.00
CA ARG A 102 29.42 8.73 -8.70
C ARG A 102 29.80 9.89 -9.62
N GLY A 103 31.09 10.10 -9.81
CA GLY A 103 31.64 11.18 -10.63
C GLY A 103 32.34 12.26 -9.78
N PRO A 104 32.85 13.33 -10.39
CA PRO A 104 32.26 13.99 -11.56
C PRO A 104 32.66 13.34 -12.90
N TYR A 105 31.69 13.27 -13.81
CA TYR A 105 31.88 12.92 -15.22
C TYR A 105 31.70 14.19 -16.06
N MET A 106 32.39 14.24 -17.20
CA MET A 106 32.29 15.32 -18.18
C MET A 106 31.59 14.82 -19.44
#